data_AF-A0A0C9ZC31-F1
#
_entry.id   AF-A0A0C9ZC31-F1
#
_cell.length_a   1.000
_cell.length_b   1.000
_cell.length_c   1.000
_cell.angle_alpha   90.00
_cell.angle_beta   90.00
_cell.angle_gamma   90.00
#
_symmetry.space_group_name_H-M   'P 1'
#
loop_
_entity.id
_entity.type
_entity.pdbx_description
1 polymer ?
#
loop_
_entity_poly.entity_id
_entity_poly.type
_entity_poly.pdbx_seq_one_letter_code
_entity_poly.pdbx_strand_id
1 'polypeptide(L)'
;MDTLALKRDAGHRLLERYRRMQNSRDLDQSIKHFERALDLCAMDHPYRPAALFNLANVKFISCQGEGRHFDLDISISVFQDALDLHPTSHPDRPVTQLHLAIALLSRFAKRGFQTDVHGAKELLSEVLDV
;
A
#
# COMPACT_ATOMS: atom_id res chain seq x y z
N MET A 1 -6.63 23.04 -9.29
CA MET A 1 -6.11 21.83 -8.64
C MET A 1 -6.11 20.72 -9.66
N ASP A 2 -5.03 19.94 -9.73
CA ASP A 2 -4.95 18.76 -10.60
C ASP A 2 -5.97 17.69 -10.16
N THR A 3 -6.61 17.03 -11.13
CA THR A 3 -7.60 15.97 -10.91
C THR A 3 -7.01 14.81 -10.12
N LEU A 4 -5.74 14.47 -10.35
CA LEU A 4 -5.02 13.43 -9.61
C LEU A 4 -4.89 13.80 -8.13
N ALA A 5 -4.44 15.01 -7.83
CA ALA A 5 -4.29 15.49 -6.46
C ALA A 5 -5.63 15.47 -5.70
N LEU A 6 -6.73 15.88 -6.36
CA LEU A 6 -8.06 15.83 -5.78
C LEU A 6 -8.49 14.39 -5.41
N LYS A 7 -8.22 13.41 -6.28
CA LYS A 7 -8.54 11.99 -5.99
C LYS A 7 -7.69 11.47 -4.84
N ARG A 8 -6.38 11.74 -4.85
CA ARG A 8 -5.46 11.37 -3.76
C ARG A 8 -5.92 11.95 -2.42
N ASP A 9 -6.19 13.25 -2.36
CA ASP A 9 -6.60 13.94 -1.13
C ASP A 9 -7.96 13.47 -0.61
N ALA A 10 -8.91 13.19 -1.50
CA ALA A 10 -10.18 12.56 -1.10
C ALA A 10 -9.94 11.17 -0.51
N GLY A 11 -9.07 10.36 -1.13
CA GLY A 11 -8.67 9.04 -0.63
C GLY A 11 -8.11 9.11 0.79
N HIS A 12 -7.16 10.02 1.06
CA HIS A 12 -6.57 10.19 2.39
C HIS A 12 -7.58 10.66 3.43
N ARG A 13 -8.42 11.67 3.12
CA ARG A 13 -9.44 12.16 4.07
C ARG A 13 -10.42 11.07 4.49
N LEU A 14 -10.83 10.23 3.55
CA LEU A 14 -11.71 9.09 3.82
C LEU A 14 -11.02 8.02 4.68
N LEU A 15 -9.74 7.73 4.40
CA LEU A 15 -8.95 6.81 5.21
C LEU A 15 -8.77 7.31 6.65
N GLU A 16 -8.51 8.60 6.83
CA GLU A 16 -8.41 9.22 8.15
C GLU A 16 -9.74 9.12 8.91
N ARG A 17 -10.86 9.41 8.24
CA ARG A 17 -12.19 9.26 8.83
C ARG A 17 -12.49 7.81 9.20
N TYR A 18 -12.12 6.85 8.36
CA TYR A 18 -12.23 5.42 8.68
C TYR A 18 -11.44 5.09 9.95
N ARG A 19 -10.18 5.52 10.07
CA ARG A 19 -9.36 5.24 11.27
C ARG A 19 -10.02 5.73 12.56
N ARG A 20 -10.71 6.87 12.51
CA ARG A 20 -11.41 7.45 13.66
C ARG A 20 -12.75 6.79 13.97
N MET A 21 -13.52 6.45 12.94
CA MET A 21 -14.94 6.08 13.06
C MET A 21 -15.21 4.60 12.81
N GLN A 22 -14.21 3.84 12.33
CA GLN A 22 -14.32 2.44 11.91
C GLN A 22 -15.45 2.18 10.89
N ASN A 23 -15.83 3.21 10.13
CA ASN A 23 -16.89 3.11 9.13
C ASN A 23 -16.36 2.47 7.84
N SER A 24 -16.76 1.23 7.60
CA SER A 24 -16.42 0.42 6.42
C SER A 24 -16.65 1.15 5.09
N ARG A 25 -17.70 1.97 5.01
CA ARG A 25 -18.03 2.73 3.79
C ARG A 25 -16.97 3.78 3.44
N ASP A 26 -16.38 4.43 4.44
CA ASP A 26 -15.31 5.41 4.20
C ASP A 26 -14.06 4.71 3.64
N LEU A 27 -13.73 3.51 4.15
CA LEU A 27 -12.61 2.72 3.64
C LEU A 27 -12.83 2.28 2.18
N ASP A 28 -14.04 1.80 1.84
CA ASP A 28 -14.36 1.37 0.47
C ASP A 28 -14.32 2.53 -0.52
N GLN A 29 -14.74 3.73 -0.10
CA GLN A 29 -14.61 4.92 -0.93
C GLN A 29 -13.16 5.38 -1.06
N SER A 30 -12.35 5.27 0.00
CA SER A 30 -10.92 5.55 -0.05
C SER A 30 -10.22 4.70 -1.12
N ILE A 31 -10.52 3.39 -1.16
CA ILE A 31 -10.03 2.47 -2.21
C ILE A 31 -10.38 2.98 -3.60
N LYS A 32 -11.66 3.29 -3.87
CA LYS A 32 -12.12 3.80 -5.18
C LYS A 32 -11.42 5.10 -5.59
N HIS A 33 -11.07 5.95 -4.63
CA HIS A 33 -10.36 7.19 -4.89
C HIS A 33 -8.90 6.95 -5.27
N PHE A 34 -8.20 6.02 -4.60
CA PHE A 34 -6.84 5.66 -4.95
C PHE A 34 -6.76 4.85 -6.26
N GLU A 35 -7.73 4.00 -6.57
CA GLU A 35 -7.84 3.33 -7.88
C GLU A 35 -7.94 4.36 -9.01
N ARG A 36 -8.85 5.34 -8.87
CA ARG A 36 -8.96 6.43 -9.86
C ARG A 36 -7.71 7.31 -9.93
N ALA A 37 -6.98 7.49 -8.83
CA ALA A 37 -5.72 8.24 -8.87
C ALA A 37 -4.64 7.47 -9.65
N LEU A 38 -4.60 6.14 -9.51
CA LEU A 38 -3.72 5.28 -10.27
C LEU A 38 -4.09 5.24 -11.76
N ASP A 39 -5.38 5.21 -12.11
CA ASP A 39 -5.85 5.24 -13.50
C ASP A 39 -5.41 6.52 -14.25
N LEU A 40 -5.19 7.62 -13.53
CA LEU A 40 -4.69 8.89 -14.08
C LEU A 40 -3.17 8.91 -14.27
N CYS A 41 -2.44 7.95 -13.69
CA CYS A 41 -1.00 7.82 -13.83
C CYS A 41 -0.69 6.77 -14.92
N ALA A 42 -0.32 7.21 -16.13
CA ALA A 42 0.26 6.30 -17.13
C ALA A 42 1.52 5.58 -16.59
N MET A 43 1.96 4.52 -17.27
CA MET A 43 3.06 3.65 -16.79
C MET A 43 4.37 4.40 -16.46
N ASP A 44 4.68 5.45 -17.23
CA ASP A 44 5.85 6.31 -17.11
C ASP A 44 5.63 7.56 -16.25
N HIS A 45 4.44 7.72 -15.69
CA HIS A 45 4.08 8.91 -14.93
C HIS A 45 4.84 8.97 -13.58
N PRO A 46 5.48 10.10 -13.23
CA PRO A 46 6.36 10.19 -12.06
C PRO A 46 5.63 9.95 -10.72
N TYR A 47 4.32 10.20 -10.65
CA TYR A 47 3.52 9.94 -9.45
C TYR A 47 2.92 8.52 -9.39
N ARG A 48 3.16 7.67 -10.40
CA ARG A 48 2.64 6.29 -10.41
C ARG A 48 3.08 5.47 -9.20
N PRO A 49 4.35 5.52 -8.76
CA PRO A 49 4.79 4.74 -7.59
C PRO A 49 4.06 5.15 -6.31
N ALA A 50 3.86 6.45 -6.09
CA ALA A 50 3.10 6.97 -4.96
C ALA A 50 1.61 6.59 -5.03
N ALA A 51 1.01 6.54 -6.23
CA ALA A 51 -0.37 6.10 -6.41
C ALA A 51 -0.52 4.59 -6.09
N LEU A 52 0.42 3.75 -6.55
CA LEU A 52 0.48 2.33 -6.22
C LEU A 52 0.64 2.12 -4.71
N PHE A 53 1.59 2.81 -4.07
CA PHE A 53 1.80 2.74 -2.62
C PHE A 53 0.52 3.05 -1.84
N ASN A 54 -0.18 4.13 -2.20
CA ASN A 54 -1.42 4.51 -1.51
C ASN A 54 -2.53 3.47 -1.70
N LEU A 55 -2.66 2.91 -2.90
CA LEU A 55 -3.62 1.84 -3.19
C LEU A 55 -3.29 0.56 -2.41
N ALA A 56 -2.02 0.15 -2.38
CA ALA A 56 -1.56 -1.00 -1.61
C ALA A 56 -1.85 -0.82 -0.12
N ASN A 57 -1.56 0.36 0.44
CA ASN A 57 -1.77 0.67 1.84
C ASN A 57 -3.25 0.61 2.25
N VAL A 58 -4.15 1.21 1.46
CA VAL A 58 -5.59 1.15 1.79
C VAL A 58 -6.15 -0.28 1.66
N LYS A 59 -5.66 -1.08 0.70
CA LYS A 59 -6.04 -2.50 0.57
C LYS A 59 -5.47 -3.35 1.71
N PHE A 60 -4.25 -3.08 2.15
CA PHE A 60 -3.67 -3.71 3.33
C PHE A 60 -4.51 -3.43 4.57
N ILE A 61 -4.85 -2.16 4.83
CA ILE A 61 -5.71 -1.76 5.94
C ILE A 61 -7.07 -2.47 5.87
N SER A 62 -7.65 -2.64 4.68
CA SER A 62 -8.92 -3.34 4.52
C SER A 62 -8.83 -4.84 4.84
N CYS A 63 -7.69 -5.50 4.64
CA CYS A 63 -7.46 -6.90 5.01
C CYS A 63 -7.34 -7.12 6.53
N GLN A 64 -7.16 -6.05 7.30
CA GLN A 64 -7.01 -6.10 8.76
C GLN A 64 -8.32 -5.86 9.50
N GLY A 65 -9.36 -5.33 8.83
CA GLY A 65 -10.68 -5.11 9.43
C GLY A 65 -11.48 -6.40 9.65
N GLU A 66 -12.29 -6.44 10.70
CA GLU A 66 -13.18 -7.57 10.98
C GLU A 66 -14.18 -7.82 9.84
N GLY A 67 -14.39 -9.09 9.51
CA GLY A 67 -15.32 -9.51 8.45
C GLY A 67 -14.89 -9.18 7.02
N ARG A 68 -13.68 -8.64 6.81
CA ARG A 68 -13.14 -8.33 5.48
C ARG A 68 -12.17 -9.43 5.03
N HIS A 69 -12.59 -10.19 4.02
CA HIS A 69 -11.80 -11.24 3.39
C HIS A 69 -11.03 -10.72 2.17
N PHE A 70 -10.38 -9.55 2.28
CA PHE A 70 -9.51 -9.11 1.20
C PHE A 70 -8.20 -9.88 1.23
N ASP A 71 -7.68 -10.13 0.02
CA ASP A 71 -6.48 -10.91 -0.17
C ASP A 71 -5.24 -10.05 0.05
N LEU A 72 -4.45 -10.40 1.08
CA LEU A 72 -3.16 -9.76 1.35
C LEU A 72 -2.23 -9.85 0.14
N ASP A 73 -2.39 -10.89 -0.69
CA ASP A 73 -1.59 -11.12 -1.90
C ASP A 73 -1.69 -9.93 -2.87
N ILE A 74 -2.87 -9.31 -3.01
CA ILE A 74 -3.05 -8.13 -3.86
C ILE A 74 -2.26 -6.94 -3.30
N SER A 75 -2.37 -6.67 -1.99
CA SER A 75 -1.64 -5.54 -1.39
C SER A 75 -0.13 -5.72 -1.46
N ILE A 76 0.37 -6.95 -1.25
CA ILE A 76 1.78 -7.30 -1.37
C ILE A 76 2.26 -7.08 -2.82
N SER A 77 1.52 -7.57 -3.81
CA SER A 77 1.87 -7.36 -5.22
C SER A 77 1.95 -5.88 -5.58
N VAL A 78 0.97 -5.07 -5.15
CA VAL A 78 0.94 -3.63 -5.47
C VAL A 78 2.03 -2.86 -4.73
N PHE A 79 2.40 -3.26 -3.50
CA PHE A 79 3.57 -2.71 -2.81
C PHE A 79 4.88 -3.04 -3.54
N GLN A 80 5.01 -4.27 -4.07
CA GLN A 80 6.17 -4.66 -4.87
C GLN A 80 6.26 -3.81 -6.15
N ASP A 81 5.16 -3.61 -6.88
CA ASP A 81 5.13 -2.74 -8.06
C ASP A 81 5.56 -1.31 -7.73
N ALA A 82 5.13 -0.77 -6.59
CA ALA A 82 5.56 0.56 -6.14
C ALA A 82 7.07 0.60 -5.82
N LEU A 83 7.59 -0.46 -5.21
CA LEU A 83 9.00 -0.58 -4.85
C LEU A 83 9.90 -0.70 -6.08
N ASP A 84 9.48 -1.47 -7.09
CA ASP A 84 10.24 -1.69 -8.32
C ASP A 84 10.38 -0.41 -9.15
N LEU A 85 9.39 0.48 -9.07
CA LEU A 85 9.43 1.78 -9.74
C LEU A 85 10.19 2.86 -8.93
N HIS A 86 10.62 2.58 -7.71
CA HIS A 86 11.45 3.48 -6.91
C HIS A 86 12.93 3.12 -7.03
N PRO A 87 13.77 3.96 -7.67
CA PRO A 87 15.23 3.76 -7.66
C PRO A 87 15.78 3.60 -6.24
N THR A 88 16.94 2.94 -6.11
CA THR A 88 17.59 2.72 -4.80
C THR A 88 17.83 3.99 -4.00
N SER A 89 18.07 5.13 -4.67
CA SER A 89 18.27 6.44 -4.04
C SER A 89 16.98 7.22 -3.77
N HIS A 90 15.80 6.66 -4.06
CA HIS A 90 14.53 7.38 -3.94
C HIS A 90 14.15 7.55 -2.46
N PRO A 91 13.76 8.77 -2.00
CA PRO A 91 13.50 9.04 -0.59
C PRO A 91 12.36 8.21 0.01
N ASP A 92 11.36 7.83 -0.79
CA ASP A 92 10.22 7.02 -0.32
C ASP A 92 10.45 5.50 -0.45
N ARG A 93 11.60 5.06 -0.96
CA ARG A 93 11.91 3.62 -1.09
C ARG A 93 11.91 2.90 0.27
N PRO A 94 12.56 3.43 1.34
CA PRO A 94 12.54 2.79 2.66
C PRO A 94 11.15 2.63 3.25
N VAL A 95 10.28 3.63 3.06
CA VAL A 95 8.89 3.57 3.54
C VAL A 95 8.13 2.47 2.80
N THR A 96 8.34 2.33 1.49
CA THR A 96 7.71 1.28 0.68
C THR A 96 8.18 -0.11 1.11
N GLN A 97 9.50 -0.30 1.32
CA GLN A 97 10.09 -1.56 1.81
C GLN A 97 9.51 -1.95 3.17
N LEU A 98 9.41 -1.00 4.11
CA LEU A 98 8.85 -1.25 5.44
C LEU A 98 7.38 -1.72 5.36
N HIS A 99 6.55 -1.07 4.54
CA HIS A 99 5.14 -1.45 4.40
C HIS A 99 4.97 -2.81 3.72
N LEU A 100 5.81 -3.11 2.71
CA LEU A 100 5.83 -4.43 2.08
C LEU A 100 6.24 -5.52 3.08
N ALA A 101 7.28 -5.29 3.89
CA ALA A 101 7.71 -6.20 4.93
C ALA A 101 6.58 -6.45 5.96
N ILE A 102 5.88 -5.40 6.40
CA ILE A 102 4.72 -5.52 7.30
C ILE A 102 3.59 -6.35 6.67
N ALA A 103 3.31 -6.16 5.37
CA ALA A 103 2.29 -6.93 4.66
C ALA A 103 2.66 -8.41 4.56
N LEU A 104 3.92 -8.73 4.24
CA LEU A 104 4.46 -10.10 4.24
C LEU A 104 4.36 -10.74 5.62
N LEU A 105 4.80 -10.06 6.68
CA LEU A 105 4.70 -10.58 8.05
C LEU A 105 3.24 -10.78 8.49
N SER A 106 2.33 -9.92 8.04
CA SER A 106 0.90 -10.09 8.29
C SER A 106 0.34 -11.34 7.60
N ARG A 107 0.76 -11.60 6.35
CA ARG A 107 0.38 -12.82 5.61
C ARG A 107 0.98 -14.06 6.25
N PHE A 108 2.24 -14.00 6.68
CA PHE A 108 2.87 -15.06 7.46
C PHE A 108 2.10 -15.38 8.74
N ALA A 109 1.75 -14.36 9.54
CA ALA A 109 1.01 -14.56 10.79
C ALA A 109 -0.38 -15.19 10.56
N LYS A 110 -1.03 -14.90 9.43
CA LYS A 110 -2.35 -15.45 9.09
C LYS A 110 -2.32 -16.81 8.38
N ARG A 111 -1.32 -17.08 7.55
CA ARG A 111 -1.28 -18.24 6.62
C ARG A 111 -0.05 -19.14 6.77
N GLY A 112 0.98 -18.71 7.49
CA GLY A 112 2.18 -19.50 7.77
C GLY A 112 3.17 -19.64 6.60
N PHE A 113 3.09 -18.78 5.58
CA PHE A 113 3.98 -18.84 4.41
C PHE A 113 5.42 -18.45 4.77
N GLN A 114 6.30 -19.44 4.94
CA GLN A 114 7.69 -19.23 5.39
C GLN A 114 8.51 -18.31 4.47
N THR A 115 8.21 -18.30 3.18
CA THR A 115 8.82 -17.40 2.19
C THR A 115 8.64 -15.92 2.54
N ASP A 116 7.54 -15.57 3.22
CA ASP A 116 7.25 -14.19 3.61
C ASP A 116 8.19 -13.68 4.69
N VAL A 117 8.63 -14.56 5.59
CA VAL A 117 9.61 -14.21 6.63
C VAL A 117 10.95 -13.89 5.99
N HIS A 118 11.36 -14.66 4.99
CA HIS A 118 12.61 -14.43 4.27
C HIS A 118 12.58 -13.10 3.52
N GLY A 119 11.54 -12.86 2.71
CA GLY A 119 11.41 -11.60 1.96
C GLY A 119 11.27 -10.38 2.87
N ALA A 120 10.53 -10.48 3.98
CA ALA A 120 10.44 -9.40 4.96
C ALA A 120 11.81 -9.10 5.59
N LYS A 121 12.62 -10.12 5.89
CA LYS A 121 13.96 -9.94 6.44
C LYS A 121 14.88 -9.22 5.45
N GLU A 122 14.86 -9.61 4.17
CA GLU A 122 15.67 -8.97 3.13
C GLU A 122 15.34 -7.48 3.01
N LEU A 123 14.04 -7.15 2.91
CA LEU A 123 13.57 -5.76 2.86
C LEU A 123 13.99 -4.95 4.09
N LEU A 124 13.95 -5.54 5.29
CA LEU A 124 14.33 -4.86 6.52
C LEU A 124 15.85 -4.68 6.64
N SER A 125 16.66 -5.64 6.19
CA SER A 125 18.12 -5.50 6.13
C SER A 125 18.54 -4.36 5.20
N GLU A 126 17.91 -4.22 4.03
CA GLU A 126 18.16 -3.09 3.12
C GLU A 126 17.82 -1.73 3.73
N VAL A 127 16.81 -1.66 4.60
CA VAL A 127 16.37 -0.41 5.25
C VAL A 127 17.27 -0.05 6.44
N LEU A 128 17.75 -1.06 7.17
CA LEU A 128 18.50 -0.87 8.41
C LEU A 128 20.02 -0.83 8.17
N ASP A 129 20.50 -1.02 6.94
CA ASP A 129 21.91 -1.13 6.57
C ASP A 129 22.68 -2.18 7.43
N VAL A 130 22.03 -3.30 7.77
CA VAL A 130 22.58 -4.39 8.64
C VAL A 130 22.41 -5.79 8.09
#